data_AF-A0A7S1KF75-F1
#
_entry.id   AF-A0A7S1KF75-F1
#
_cell.length_a   1.000
_cell.length_b   1.000
_cell.length_c   1.000
_cell.angle_alpha   90.00
_cell.angle_beta   90.00
_cell.angle_gamma   90.00
#
_symmetry.space_group_name_H-M   'P 1'
#
loop_
_entity.id
_entity.type
_entity.pdbx_description
1 polymer ?
#
loop_
_entity_poly.entity_id
_entity_poly.type
_entity_poly.pdbx_seq_one_letter_code
_entity_poly.pdbx_strand_id
1 'polypeptide(L)'
;EVLLKNGAATHGLCLAFPVLSVPATQPSRQYETDQLEVYHQLLEHDPSLAVEEDSKGNTPIHVAAALSTRLSSDFVCSYLDLLMKHGASPSARSSGGKTPLDLAMVKGQLHVAEWLCKNVGAAEINK
;
A
#
# COMPACT_ATOMS: atom_id res chain seq x y z
N GLU A 1 4.41 -1.53 -19.93
CA GLU A 1 3.22 -1.21 -20.75
C GLU A 1 2.44 -2.41 -21.31
N VAL A 2 3.05 -3.52 -21.75
CA VAL A 2 2.33 -4.57 -22.51
C VAL A 2 1.37 -5.44 -21.66
N LEU A 3 1.60 -5.59 -20.36
CA LEU A 3 0.76 -6.43 -19.49
C LEU A 3 -0.60 -5.78 -19.15
N LEU A 4 -0.64 -4.44 -19.06
CA LEU A 4 -1.86 -3.69 -18.73
C LEU A 4 -2.82 -3.55 -19.93
N LYS A 5 -2.28 -3.41 -21.14
CA LYS A 5 -3.07 -3.27 -22.37
C LYS A 5 -3.82 -4.55 -22.80
N ASN A 6 -3.50 -5.71 -22.22
CA ASN A 6 -4.02 -7.01 -22.66
C ASN A 6 -5.08 -7.64 -21.74
N GLY A 7 -5.68 -6.87 -20.82
CA GLY A 7 -6.75 -7.42 -19.97
C GLY A 7 -6.29 -8.59 -19.10
N ALA A 8 -5.02 -8.58 -18.68
CA ALA A 8 -4.57 -9.48 -17.62
C ALA A 8 -5.45 -9.24 -16.40
N ALA A 9 -6.07 -10.30 -15.87
CA ALA A 9 -6.94 -10.22 -14.71
C ALA A 9 -6.17 -9.63 -13.52
N THR A 10 -6.27 -8.32 -13.33
CA THR A 10 -5.73 -7.61 -12.16
C THR A 10 -6.54 -7.97 -10.91
N HIS A 11 -7.80 -8.35 -11.08
CA HIS A 11 -8.64 -8.93 -10.04
C HIS A 11 -8.08 -10.28 -9.54
N GLY A 12 -7.73 -10.33 -8.26
CA GLY A 12 -7.09 -11.44 -7.56
C GLY A 12 -5.57 -11.40 -7.58
N LEU A 13 -4.97 -10.46 -8.32
CA LEU A 13 -3.55 -10.15 -8.32
C LEU A 13 -3.36 -8.99 -7.35
N CYS A 14 -3.54 -9.26 -6.05
CA CYS A 14 -3.35 -8.27 -4.98
C CYS A 14 -2.17 -7.37 -5.34
N LEU A 15 -2.43 -6.10 -5.69
CA LEU A 15 -1.37 -5.15 -6.00
C LEU A 15 -0.37 -4.98 -4.85
N ALA A 16 -0.71 -5.55 -3.70
CA ALA A 16 0.07 -5.73 -2.50
C ALA A 16 1.29 -6.67 -2.62
N PHE A 17 1.98 -6.68 -3.76
CA PHE A 17 3.41 -7.01 -3.74
C PHE A 17 4.22 -5.81 -4.23
N PRO A 18 4.66 -4.92 -3.32
CA PRO A 18 5.88 -4.13 -3.51
C PRO A 18 7.15 -4.98 -3.51
N VAL A 19 7.05 -6.27 -3.84
CA VAL A 19 8.09 -7.27 -3.62
C VAL A 19 8.17 -8.28 -4.75
N LEU A 20 7.93 -7.89 -6.01
CA LEU A 20 8.30 -8.80 -7.11
C LEU A 20 9.80 -9.10 -7.15
N SER A 21 10.62 -8.29 -6.48
CA SER A 21 11.97 -8.66 -6.06
C SER A 21 12.55 -7.45 -5.32
N VAL A 22 12.32 -7.31 -4.01
CA VAL A 22 13.23 -6.42 -3.24
C VAL A 22 14.59 -7.10 -3.34
N PRO A 23 15.59 -6.49 -4.03
CA PRO A 23 16.88 -7.12 -4.14
C PRO A 23 17.44 -7.37 -2.74
N ALA A 24 18.34 -8.35 -2.60
CA ALA A 24 18.97 -8.64 -1.30
C ALA A 24 19.65 -7.39 -0.69
N THR A 25 19.94 -6.38 -1.52
CA THR A 25 20.49 -5.06 -1.20
C THR A 25 19.41 -3.98 -1.09
N GLN A 26 19.67 -2.91 -0.33
CA GLN A 26 18.77 -1.75 -0.26
C GLN A 26 18.54 -1.18 -1.67
N PRO A 27 17.27 -1.01 -2.12
CA PRO A 27 16.99 -0.47 -3.44
C PRO A 27 17.50 0.97 -3.56
N SER A 28 17.89 1.37 -4.78
CA SER A 28 18.27 2.76 -5.04
C SER A 28 17.03 3.66 -5.01
N ARG A 29 17.20 4.95 -4.68
CA ARG A 29 16.10 5.93 -4.74
C ARG A 29 15.42 5.97 -6.12
N GLN A 30 16.18 5.75 -7.19
CA GLN A 30 15.63 5.70 -8.54
C GLN A 30 14.67 4.52 -8.70
N TYR A 31 15.05 3.34 -8.21
CA TYR A 31 14.18 2.16 -8.24
C TYR A 31 12.87 2.42 -7.50
N GLU A 32 12.92 3.04 -6.32
CA GLU A 32 11.72 3.40 -5.55
C GLU A 32 10.82 4.37 -6.33
N THR A 33 11.41 5.35 -7.01
CA THR A 33 10.68 6.32 -7.85
C THR A 33 10.01 5.62 -9.03
N ASP A 34 10.74 4.75 -9.73
CA ASP A 34 10.22 4.00 -10.88
C ASP A 34 9.10 3.04 -10.44
N GLN A 35 9.22 2.42 -9.26
CA GLN A 35 8.15 1.58 -8.69
C GLN A 35 6.90 2.41 -8.38
N LEU A 36 7.07 3.59 -7.77
CA LEU A 36 5.95 4.48 -7.44
C LEU A 36 5.19 4.91 -8.69
N GLU A 37 5.91 5.23 -9.77
CA GLU A 37 5.31 5.60 -11.06
C GLU A 37 4.48 4.45 -11.65
N VAL A 38 4.99 3.21 -11.57
CA VAL A 38 4.23 2.03 -12.00
C VAL A 38 2.94 1.88 -11.20
N TYR A 39 2.98 2.05 -9.88
CA TYR A 39 1.78 2.03 -9.05
C TYR A 39 0.80 3.14 -9.38
N HIS A 40 1.31 4.35 -9.66
CA HIS A 40 0.48 5.49 -10.07
C HIS A 40 -0.31 5.16 -11.32
N GLN A 41 0.38 4.75 -12.39
CA GLN A 41 -0.27 4.38 -13.66
C GLN A 41 -1.30 3.25 -13.47
N LEU A 42 -0.97 2.27 -12.63
CA LEU A 42 -1.83 1.12 -12.37
C LEU A 42 -3.13 1.52 -11.67
N LEU A 43 -3.04 2.37 -10.65
CA LEU A 43 -4.20 2.88 -9.91
C LEU A 43 -5.00 3.91 -10.70
N GLU A 44 -4.36 4.65 -11.62
CA GLU A 44 -5.08 5.49 -12.59
C GLU A 44 -5.91 4.66 -13.57
N HIS A 45 -5.37 3.53 -14.03
CA HIS A 45 -6.09 2.63 -14.92
C HIS A 45 -7.18 1.82 -14.21
N ASP A 46 -6.93 1.35 -12.99
CA ASP A 46 -7.86 0.57 -12.19
C ASP A 46 -7.81 1.00 -10.71
N PRO A 47 -8.63 1.99 -10.31
CA PRO A 47 -8.68 2.48 -8.94
C PRO A 47 -9.18 1.43 -7.93
N SER A 48 -9.91 0.40 -8.39
CA SER A 48 -10.47 -0.63 -7.50
C SER A 48 -9.38 -1.41 -6.77
N LEU A 49 -8.18 -1.43 -7.35
CA LEU A 49 -7.03 -2.12 -6.79
C LEU A 49 -6.48 -1.46 -5.52
N ALA A 50 -6.80 -0.19 -5.25
CA ALA A 50 -6.42 0.48 -4.00
C ALA A 50 -7.18 -0.06 -2.78
N VAL A 51 -8.36 -0.65 -3.00
CA VAL A 51 -9.24 -1.19 -1.95
C VAL A 51 -9.38 -2.71 -2.03
N GLU A 52 -8.76 -3.34 -3.02
CA GLU A 52 -8.83 -4.78 -3.23
C GLU A 52 -8.25 -5.55 -2.02
N GLU A 53 -8.96 -6.59 -1.61
CA GLU A 53 -8.59 -7.40 -0.47
C GLU A 53 -7.88 -8.69 -0.90
N ASP A 54 -6.82 -9.07 -0.18
CA ASP A 54 -6.22 -10.39 -0.34
C ASP A 54 -7.08 -11.51 0.27
N SER A 55 -6.60 -12.76 0.12
CA SER A 55 -7.24 -13.94 0.75
C SER A 55 -7.43 -13.87 2.28
N LYS A 56 -6.83 -12.89 2.96
CA LYS A 56 -6.93 -12.61 4.39
C LYS A 56 -7.66 -11.29 4.68
N GLY A 57 -8.29 -10.67 3.67
CA GLY A 57 -8.96 -9.38 3.78
C GLY A 57 -8.01 -8.19 3.87
N ASN A 58 -6.71 -8.36 3.63
CA ASN A 58 -5.77 -7.25 3.69
C ASN A 58 -5.90 -6.40 2.44
N THR A 59 -6.21 -5.12 2.63
CA THR A 59 -6.08 -4.09 1.59
C THR A 59 -4.61 -3.73 1.37
N PRO A 60 -4.25 -3.03 0.28
CA PRO A 60 -2.88 -2.58 0.05
C PRO A 60 -2.30 -1.75 1.20
N ILE A 61 -3.12 -0.97 1.91
CA ILE A 61 -2.69 -0.22 3.11
C ILE A 61 -2.30 -1.18 4.26
N HIS A 62 -3.03 -2.28 4.47
CA HIS A 62 -2.65 -3.29 5.46
C HIS A 62 -1.29 -3.89 5.15
N VAL A 63 -1.05 -4.18 3.87
CA VAL A 63 0.24 -4.73 3.44
C VAL A 63 1.33 -3.70 3.59
N ALA A 64 1.13 -2.45 3.14
CA ALA A 64 2.07 -1.34 3.35
C ALA A 64 2.47 -1.18 4.82
N ALA A 65 1.51 -1.30 5.73
CA ALA A 65 1.74 -1.24 7.17
C ALA A 65 2.50 -2.46 7.73
N ALA A 66 2.29 -3.64 7.14
CA ALA A 66 2.95 -4.87 7.57
C ALA A 66 4.36 -5.07 6.98
N LEU A 67 4.73 -4.28 5.98
CA LEU A 67 6.01 -4.39 5.29
C LEU A 67 7.16 -3.89 6.16
N SER A 68 8.02 -4.81 6.55
CA SER A 68 9.28 -4.52 7.24
C SER A 68 10.41 -4.25 6.25
N THR A 69 10.18 -3.41 5.26
CA THR A 69 11.06 -3.28 4.09
C THR A 69 12.22 -2.32 4.33
N ARG A 70 13.33 -2.56 3.63
CA ARG A 70 14.48 -1.64 3.49
C ARG A 70 14.17 -0.40 2.63
N LEU A 71 12.91 -0.19 2.28
CA LEU A 71 12.45 0.93 1.47
C LEU A 71 12.55 2.21 2.30
N SER A 72 12.78 3.33 1.63
CA SER A 72 12.77 4.65 2.25
C SER A 72 11.40 4.94 2.84
N SER A 73 11.38 5.60 4.00
CA SER A 73 10.15 6.13 4.61
C SER A 73 9.37 7.00 3.63
N ASP A 74 10.07 7.77 2.77
CA ASP A 74 9.47 8.65 1.77
C ASP A 74 8.65 7.87 0.73
N PHE A 75 9.18 6.72 0.28
CA PHE A 75 8.47 5.86 -0.67
C PHE A 75 7.19 5.30 -0.04
N VAL A 76 7.29 4.79 1.20
CA VAL A 76 6.13 4.20 1.88
C VAL A 76 5.04 5.25 2.13
N CYS A 77 5.42 6.46 2.57
CA CYS A 77 4.48 7.58 2.71
C CYS A 77 3.81 7.93 1.37
N SER A 78 4.59 8.08 0.30
CA SER A 78 4.06 8.42 -1.03
C SER A 78 3.12 7.34 -1.57
N TYR A 79 3.44 6.07 -1.30
CA TYR A 79 2.58 4.95 -1.67
C TYR A 79 1.27 4.95 -0.88
N LEU A 80 1.30 5.24 0.42
CA LEU A 80 0.11 5.38 1.26
C LEU A 80 -0.76 6.56 0.83
N ASP A 81 -0.15 7.71 0.50
CA ASP A 81 -0.84 8.89 -0.05
C ASP A 81 -1.56 8.53 -1.36
N LEU A 82 -0.88 7.80 -2.24
CA LEU A 82 -1.44 7.35 -3.52
C LEU A 82 -2.64 6.41 -3.29
N LEU A 83 -2.51 5.41 -2.42
CA LEU A 83 -3.63 4.53 -2.10
C LEU A 83 -4.85 5.29 -1.56
N MET A 84 -4.61 6.25 -0.67
CA MET A 84 -5.68 7.06 -0.07
C MET A 84 -6.38 7.93 -1.11
N LYS A 85 -5.62 8.52 -2.04
CA LYS A 85 -6.17 9.29 -3.17
C LYS A 85 -7.13 8.46 -4.04
N HIS A 86 -6.91 7.15 -4.12
CA HIS A 86 -7.77 6.21 -4.85
C HIS A 86 -8.81 5.52 -3.95
N GLY A 87 -9.10 6.06 -2.77
CA GLY A 87 -10.22 5.62 -1.92
C GLY A 87 -9.87 4.57 -0.86
N ALA A 88 -8.58 4.25 -0.68
CA ALA A 88 -8.17 3.33 0.36
C ALA A 88 -8.35 3.96 1.75
N SER A 89 -9.01 3.23 2.65
CA SER A 89 -9.26 3.68 4.02
C SER A 89 -8.11 3.26 4.96
N PRO A 90 -7.51 4.19 5.71
CA PRO A 90 -6.45 3.87 6.67
C PRO A 90 -7.00 3.15 7.92
N SER A 91 -8.32 3.17 8.11
CA SER A 91 -9.05 2.48 9.18
C SER A 91 -9.78 1.22 8.70
N ALA A 92 -9.48 0.74 7.47
CA ALA A 92 -10.02 -0.51 6.96
C ALA A 92 -9.71 -1.66 7.92
N ARG A 93 -10.56 -2.69 7.94
CA ARG A 93 -10.36 -3.87 8.79
C ARG A 93 -10.19 -5.10 7.90
N SER A 94 -9.09 -5.82 8.10
CA SER A 94 -8.89 -7.13 7.47
C SER A 94 -9.93 -8.15 7.98
N SER A 95 -10.08 -9.30 7.32
CA SER A 95 -10.92 -10.42 7.75
C SER A 95 -10.61 -10.88 9.18
N GLY A 96 -9.38 -10.67 9.66
CA GLY A 96 -8.98 -10.91 11.05
C GLY A 96 -9.37 -9.81 12.04
N GLY A 97 -10.10 -8.78 11.59
CA GLY A 97 -10.51 -7.63 12.39
C GLY A 97 -9.39 -6.63 12.71
N LYS A 98 -8.20 -6.80 12.14
CA LYS A 98 -7.03 -5.94 12.35
C LYS A 98 -7.08 -4.72 11.43
N THR A 99 -6.67 -3.57 11.94
CA THR A 99 -6.44 -2.36 11.13
C THR A 99 -5.01 -2.33 10.58
N PRO A 100 -4.72 -1.50 9.58
CA PRO A 100 -3.34 -1.27 9.15
C PRO A 100 -2.46 -0.80 10.30
N LEU A 101 -2.98 0.04 11.21
CA LEU A 101 -2.23 0.51 12.38
C LEU A 101 -1.85 -0.65 13.31
N ASP A 102 -2.75 -1.59 13.54
CA ASP A 102 -2.46 -2.80 14.34
C ASP A 102 -1.32 -3.61 13.70
N LEU A 103 -1.33 -3.73 12.37
CA LEU A 103 -0.26 -4.44 11.65
C LEU A 103 1.08 -3.69 11.73
N ALA A 104 1.08 -2.36 11.59
CA ALA A 104 2.28 -1.53 11.73
C ALA A 104 2.88 -1.67 13.14
N MET A 105 2.05 -1.65 14.18
CA MET A 105 2.49 -1.82 15.57
C MET A 105 3.07 -3.20 15.83
N VAL A 106 2.40 -4.26 15.35
CA VAL A 106 2.89 -5.63 15.48
C VAL A 106 4.22 -5.85 14.74
N LYS A 107 4.45 -5.12 13.64
CA LYS A 107 5.68 -5.20 12.83
C LYS A 107 6.76 -4.18 13.21
N GLY A 108 6.51 -3.33 14.20
CA GLY A 108 7.46 -2.30 14.64
C GLY A 108 7.69 -1.18 13.62
N GLN A 109 6.75 -0.95 12.70
CA GLN A 109 6.84 0.10 11.68
C GLN A 109 6.42 1.46 12.24
N LEU A 110 7.26 2.06 13.08
CA LEU A 110 6.94 3.31 13.79
C LEU A 110 6.60 4.47 12.83
N HIS A 111 7.36 4.64 11.74
CA HIS A 111 7.10 5.71 10.76
C HIS A 111 5.74 5.56 10.07
N VAL A 112 5.36 4.33 9.71
CA VAL A 112 4.06 4.05 9.08
C VAL A 112 2.93 4.24 10.08
N ALA A 113 3.13 3.81 11.32
CA ALA A 113 2.16 4.02 12.38
C ALA A 113 1.95 5.51 12.69
N GLU A 114 3.02 6.31 12.70
CA GLU A 114 2.92 7.76 12.85
C GLU A 114 2.13 8.38 11.70
N TRP A 115 2.42 7.97 10.46
CA TRP A 115 1.67 8.44 9.29
C TRP A 115 0.19 8.04 9.37
N LEU A 116 -0.10 6.79 9.74
CA LEU A 116 -1.47 6.29 9.91
C LEU A 116 -2.19 7.05 11.03
N CYS A 117 -1.55 7.29 12.18
CA CYS A 117 -2.15 8.08 13.25
C CYS A 117 -2.52 9.51 12.81
N LYS A 118 -1.65 10.16 12.03
CA LYS A 118 -1.92 11.50 11.48
C LYS A 118 -3.12 11.51 10.52
N ASN A 119 -3.24 10.48 9.67
CA ASN A 119 -4.27 10.44 8.63
C ASN A 119 -5.59 9.78 9.06
N VAL A 120 -5.56 8.86 10.04
CA VAL A 120 -6.76 8.27 10.65
C VAL A 120 -7.53 9.34 11.45
N GLY A 121 -6.81 10.20 12.18
CA GLY A 121 -7.44 11.32 12.91
C GLY A 121 -8.22 12.27 11.98
N ALA A 122 -7.67 12.59 10.80
CA ALA A 122 -8.36 13.42 9.81
C ALA A 122 -9.63 12.76 9.23
N ALA A 123 -9.64 11.43 9.08
CA ALA A 123 -10.79 10.70 8.55
C ALA A 123 -11.92 10.49 9.57
N GLU A 124 -11.59 10.41 10.87
CA GLU A 124 -12.56 10.29 11.97
C GLU A 124 -13.20 11.63 12.36
N ILE A 125 -12.52 12.76 12.12
CA ILE A 125 -13.04 14.12 12.45
C ILE A 125 -14.14 14.57 11.48
N ASN A 126 -14.22 14.00 10.27
CA ASN A 126 -15.12 14.47 9.21
C ASN A 126 -16.41 13.63 9.05
N LYS A 127 -16.85 12.95 10.11
CA LYS A 127 -18.12 12.18 10.15
C LYS A 127 -19.15 12.81 11.09
#